data_AF-A0A7L2FRU2-F1
#
_entry.id   AF-A0A7L2FRU2-F1
#
_cell.length_a   1.000
_cell.length_b   1.000
_cell.length_c   1.000
_cell.angle_alpha   90.00
_cell.angle_beta   90.00
_cell.angle_gamma   90.00
#
_symmetry.space_group_name_H-M   'P 1'
#
loop_
_entity.id
_entity.type
_entity.pdbx_description
1 polymer ?
#
loop_
_entity_poly.entity_id
_entity_poly.type
_entity_poly.pdbx_seq_one_letter_code
_entity_poly.pdbx_strand_id
1 'polypeptide(L)'
;LKATVVVNSTPCSVTCGLGVKQEQLCEVSPAGEHRNCSLVRSRCLSDWICGLRHLSVPEGKPLQLTCLSPDAASLEGPNFGYTWKFAQGLITTNDLLFHPFRNPSRSLSFSPALESHSGTYRCDVQVLSSFQLVKRIYFGLRVIPSDLVDLDFQKSLTWEQQLAANGEEVPANATGPPEHRKGFWEKQWFYEVVLGIGSGVIVGIVFSLGLCCL
;
A
#
# COMPACT_ATOMS: atom_id res chain seq x y z
N LEU A 1 39.03 29.34 30.24
CA LEU A 1 37.76 28.62 29.95
C LEU A 1 37.66 28.46 28.44
N LYS A 2 37.67 27.23 27.94
CA LYS A 2 37.40 26.94 26.52
C LYS A 2 35.95 26.52 26.43
N ALA A 3 35.13 27.26 25.69
CA ALA A 3 33.73 26.94 25.48
C ALA A 3 33.56 26.37 24.07
N THR A 4 32.93 25.22 23.93
CA THR A 4 32.60 24.64 22.62
C THR A 4 31.17 25.02 22.28
N VAL A 5 30.96 25.63 21.10
CA VAL A 5 29.64 26.08 20.67
C VAL A 5 29.31 25.56 19.27
N VAL A 6 28.02 25.38 19.00
CA VAL A 6 27.52 25.07 17.65
C VAL A 6 27.51 26.36 16.84
N VAL A 7 28.31 26.41 15.78
CA VAL A 7 28.43 27.60 14.91
C VAL A 7 27.58 27.49 13.64
N ASN A 8 27.30 26.26 13.19
CA ASN A 8 26.50 25.98 12.01
C ASN A 8 25.78 24.64 12.15
N SER A 9 24.58 24.51 11.57
CA SER A 9 23.78 23.30 11.64
C SER A 9 22.93 23.13 10.38
N THR A 10 22.87 21.91 9.86
CA THR A 10 21.94 21.55 8.78
C THR A 10 20.51 21.42 9.30
N PRO A 11 19.49 21.56 8.44
CA PRO A 11 18.11 21.23 8.82
C PRO A 11 17.99 19.76 9.21
N CYS A 12 16.97 19.45 10.01
CA CYS A 12 16.70 18.09 10.43
C CYS A 12 16.34 17.21 9.22
N SER A 13 16.82 15.96 9.21
CA SER A 13 16.58 15.00 8.12
C SER A 13 15.12 14.59 7.96
N VAL A 14 14.26 14.99 8.90
CA VAL A 14 12.82 14.68 8.92
C VAL A 14 12.04 15.96 9.14
N THR A 15 10.82 16.00 8.62
CA THR A 15 9.88 17.11 8.84
C THR A 15 9.14 16.97 10.18
N CYS A 16 9.02 15.75 10.69
CA CYS A 16 8.36 15.42 11.96
C CYS A 16 9.11 14.29 12.70
N GLY A 17 8.98 14.30 14.01
CA GLY A 17 9.53 13.31 14.94
C GLY A 17 11.04 13.41 15.08
N LEU A 18 11.63 12.32 15.53
CA LEU A 18 13.06 12.18 15.70
C LEU A 18 13.77 11.95 14.37
N GLY A 19 14.78 12.78 14.09
CA GLY A 19 15.67 12.67 12.95
C GLY A 19 17.10 13.01 13.33
N VAL A 20 17.89 13.32 12.31
CA VAL A 20 19.32 13.57 12.44
C VAL A 20 19.71 14.84 11.69
N LYS A 21 20.67 15.57 12.23
CA LYS A 21 21.29 16.71 11.56
C LYS A 21 22.81 16.69 11.76
N GLN A 22 23.49 17.54 11.02
CA GLN A 22 24.93 17.73 11.11
C GLN A 22 25.20 19.10 11.74
N GLU A 23 26.08 19.12 12.72
CA GLU A 23 26.45 20.32 13.48
C GLU A 23 27.95 20.53 13.41
N GLN A 24 28.36 21.79 13.25
CA GLN A 24 29.74 22.20 13.36
C GLN A 24 29.98 22.79 14.75
N LEU A 25 30.84 22.14 15.53
CA LEU A 25 31.24 22.53 16.87
C LEU A 25 32.63 23.15 16.83
N CYS A 26 32.80 24.36 17.36
CA CYS A 26 34.11 25.02 17.44
C CYS A 26 34.41 25.46 18.87
N GLU A 27 35.69 25.46 19.24
CA GLU A 27 36.16 26.10 20.48
C GLU A 27 36.21 27.62 20.30
N VAL A 28 35.62 28.35 21.23
CA VAL A 28 35.65 29.82 21.24
C VAL A 28 36.68 30.28 22.26
N SER A 29 37.64 31.07 21.78
CA SER A 29 38.62 31.74 22.64
C SER A 29 38.00 32.93 23.39
N PRO A 30 38.61 33.43 24.49
CA PRO A 30 38.13 34.64 25.16
C PRO A 30 38.10 35.88 24.25
N ALA A 31 38.85 35.88 23.15
CA ALA A 31 38.87 36.93 22.13
C ALA A 31 37.77 36.76 21.05
N GLY A 32 36.92 35.73 21.16
CA GLY A 32 35.84 35.46 20.21
C GLY A 32 36.25 34.68 18.95
N GLU A 33 37.54 34.35 18.79
CA GLU A 33 37.98 33.55 17.64
C GLU A 33 37.54 32.09 17.79
N HIS A 34 37.03 31.52 16.68
CA HIS A 34 36.68 30.11 16.56
C HIS A 34 37.91 29.29 16.16
N ARG A 35 38.22 28.25 16.92
CA ARG A 35 39.36 27.34 16.68
C ARG A 35 38.90 25.89 16.84
N ASN A 36 39.66 24.96 16.27
CA ASN A 36 39.43 23.51 16.43
C ASN A 36 37.98 23.07 16.13
N CYS A 37 37.50 23.34 14.92
CA CYS A 37 36.14 23.01 14.52
C CYS A 37 36.01 21.54 14.09
N SER A 38 34.99 20.85 14.56
CA SER A 38 34.64 19.48 14.15
C SER A 38 33.19 19.40 13.67
N LEU A 39 32.94 18.49 12.73
CA LEU A 39 31.59 18.18 12.27
C LEU A 39 31.09 16.94 13.01
N VAL A 40 29.96 17.06 13.67
CA VAL A 40 29.34 16.00 14.46
C VAL A 40 27.92 15.76 13.97
N ARG A 41 27.49 14.51 13.99
CA ARG A 41 26.12 14.11 13.68
C ARG A 41 25.33 14.02 14.98
N SER A 42 24.25 14.78 15.10
CA SER A 42 23.43 14.85 16.32
C SER A 42 21.96 14.61 16.01
N ARG A 43 21.20 14.20 17.03
CA ARG A 43 19.75 14.01 16.90
C ARG A 43 19.04 15.35 16.89
N CYS A 44 17.93 15.42 16.16
CA CYS A 44 17.00 16.54 16.17
C CYS A 44 15.58 16.03 16.37
N LEU A 45 14.78 16.80 17.09
CA LEU A 45 13.36 16.53 17.31
C LEU A 45 12.58 17.70 16.73
N SER A 46 11.74 17.41 15.73
CA SER A 46 10.74 18.36 15.21
C SER A 46 9.43 18.18 16.00
N ASP A 47 8.28 18.43 15.38
CA ASP A 47 6.98 18.06 15.96
C ASP A 47 6.89 16.54 16.12
N TRP A 48 6.64 16.07 17.35
CA TRP A 48 6.54 14.65 17.65
C TRP A 48 5.31 13.99 16.99
N ILE A 49 4.30 14.75 16.56
CA ILE A 49 3.15 14.22 15.79
C ILE A 49 3.44 14.33 14.30
N CYS A 50 3.53 13.18 13.61
CA CYS A 50 3.78 13.11 12.18
C CYS A 50 2.51 13.05 11.30
N GLY A 51 1.33 12.88 11.90
CA GLY A 51 0.08 12.72 11.17
C GLY A 51 -0.05 11.39 10.44
N LEU A 52 -0.89 11.37 9.39
CA LEU A 52 -1.29 10.17 8.64
C LEU A 52 -0.53 10.06 7.32
N ARG A 53 0.10 8.92 7.10
CA ARG A 53 0.77 8.52 5.85
C ARG A 53 -0.04 7.44 5.15
N HIS A 54 -0.52 7.71 3.94
CA HIS A 54 -1.24 6.73 3.13
C HIS A 54 -0.29 5.82 2.35
N LEU A 55 -0.60 4.53 2.31
CA LEU A 55 0.13 3.51 1.58
C LEU A 55 -0.87 2.56 0.91
N SER A 56 -0.66 2.29 -0.38
CA SER A 56 -1.43 1.30 -1.12
C SER A 56 -0.48 0.23 -1.64
N VAL A 57 -0.83 -1.04 -1.48
CA VAL A 57 -0.03 -2.17 -1.94
C VAL A 57 -0.95 -3.21 -2.58
N PRO A 58 -0.60 -3.81 -3.73
CA PRO A 58 -1.39 -4.92 -4.25
C PRO A 58 -1.24 -6.15 -3.36
N GLU A 59 -2.31 -6.94 -3.27
CA GLU A 59 -2.32 -8.19 -2.52
C GLU A 59 -1.22 -9.15 -2.98
N GLY A 60 -0.67 -9.92 -2.05
CA GLY A 60 0.42 -10.85 -2.31
C GLY A 60 1.82 -10.22 -2.30
N LYS A 61 1.95 -8.89 -2.41
CA LYS A 61 3.26 -8.21 -2.35
C LYS A 61 3.74 -8.01 -0.92
N PRO A 62 5.06 -8.04 -0.67
CA PRO A 62 5.61 -7.72 0.64
C PRO A 62 5.54 -6.21 0.91
N LEU A 63 5.37 -5.84 2.18
CA LEU A 63 5.37 -4.45 2.64
C LEU A 63 6.02 -4.34 4.02
N GLN A 64 6.70 -3.22 4.27
CA GLN A 64 7.21 -2.88 5.60
C GLN A 64 6.78 -1.47 6.02
N LEU A 65 6.22 -1.36 7.22
CA LEU A 65 5.92 -0.09 7.89
C LEU A 65 7.04 0.20 8.89
N THR A 66 7.79 1.28 8.66
CA THR A 66 8.94 1.66 9.49
C THR A 66 8.63 2.88 10.32
N CYS A 67 8.64 2.73 11.64
CA CYS A 67 8.26 3.79 12.56
C CYS A 67 9.37 4.83 12.76
N LEU A 68 10.61 4.36 12.97
CA LEU A 68 11.79 5.21 13.13
C LEU A 68 12.86 4.83 12.09
N SER A 69 13.50 5.82 11.48
CA SER A 69 14.56 5.58 10.50
C SER A 69 15.80 4.96 11.19
N PRO A 70 16.54 4.10 10.48
CA PRO A 70 17.75 3.47 11.03
C PRO A 70 18.77 4.50 11.49
N ASP A 71 18.96 5.57 10.73
CA ASP A 71 19.90 6.66 11.04
C ASP A 71 19.62 7.37 12.37
N ALA A 72 18.36 7.61 12.69
CA ALA A 72 17.99 8.24 13.96
C ALA A 72 18.09 7.26 15.14
N ALA A 73 17.87 5.97 14.87
CA ALA A 73 17.97 4.90 15.83
C ALA A 73 19.42 4.51 16.16
N SER A 74 20.35 4.63 15.20
CA SER A 74 21.73 4.13 15.32
C SER A 74 22.72 5.06 16.01
N LEU A 75 22.37 6.35 16.17
CA LEU A 75 23.20 7.29 16.94
C LEU A 75 23.31 6.86 18.41
N GLU A 76 24.44 7.11 19.05
CA GLU A 76 24.60 6.84 20.49
C GLU A 76 23.56 7.62 21.31
N GLY A 77 23.04 7.02 22.38
CA GLY A 77 22.08 7.64 23.30
C GLY A 77 20.98 6.69 23.76
N PRO A 78 19.80 7.18 24.16
CA PRO A 78 18.83 6.37 24.86
C PRO A 78 18.17 5.31 23.96
N ASN A 79 17.90 4.15 24.56
CA ASN A 79 17.11 3.10 23.94
C ASN A 79 15.67 3.56 23.69
N PHE A 80 15.07 3.11 22.59
CA PHE A 80 13.70 3.45 22.22
C PHE A 80 12.74 2.27 22.44
N GLY A 81 11.55 2.57 22.97
CA GLY A 81 10.42 1.66 23.01
C GLY A 81 9.46 1.96 21.86
N TYR A 82 8.85 0.90 21.31
CA TYR A 82 7.90 0.99 20.21
C TYR A 82 6.56 0.40 20.65
N THR A 83 5.49 1.17 20.50
CA THR A 83 4.13 0.70 20.75
C THR A 83 3.32 0.81 19.48
N TRP A 84 2.73 -0.31 19.06
CA TRP A 84 1.85 -0.36 17.89
C TRP A 84 0.40 -0.51 18.29
N LYS A 85 -0.47 0.16 17.55
CA LYS A 85 -1.92 -0.05 17.61
C LYS A 85 -2.50 -0.17 16.21
N PHE A 86 -3.62 -0.85 16.09
CA PHE A 86 -4.26 -1.13 14.81
C PHE A 86 -5.76 -0.83 14.86
N ALA A 87 -6.25 -0.12 13.86
CA ALA A 87 -7.67 0.08 13.57
C ALA A 87 -7.97 -0.63 12.25
N GLN A 88 -8.55 -1.83 12.33
CA GLN A 88 -8.78 -2.69 11.17
C GLN A 88 -9.81 -2.09 10.22
N GLY A 89 -9.51 -2.11 8.91
CA GLY A 89 -10.42 -1.66 7.85
C GLY A 89 -10.71 -0.16 7.80
N LEU A 90 -10.21 0.63 8.75
CA LEU A 90 -10.52 2.05 8.89
C LEU A 90 -9.29 2.92 8.65
N ILE A 91 -9.49 4.02 7.93
CA ILE A 91 -8.48 5.08 7.77
C ILE A 91 -8.82 6.21 8.73
N THR A 92 -8.11 6.30 9.86
CA THR A 92 -8.49 7.20 10.96
C THR A 92 -7.30 7.62 11.82
N THR A 93 -7.39 8.81 12.40
CA THR A 93 -6.48 9.29 13.45
C THR A 93 -7.18 9.36 14.82
N ASN A 94 -8.43 8.90 14.92
CA ASN A 94 -9.16 8.86 16.18
C ASN A 94 -8.63 7.73 17.08
N ASP A 95 -7.90 8.12 18.12
CA ASP A 95 -7.22 7.24 19.07
C ASP A 95 -8.13 6.21 19.76
N LEU A 96 -9.44 6.45 19.84
CA LEU A 96 -10.41 5.55 20.48
C LEU A 96 -10.70 4.28 19.65
N LEU A 97 -10.43 4.30 18.35
CA LEU A 97 -10.71 3.19 17.43
C LEU A 97 -9.56 2.18 17.34
N PHE A 98 -8.48 2.41 18.08
CA PHE A 98 -7.25 1.63 17.98
C PHE A 98 -7.15 0.57 19.07
N HIS A 99 -6.93 -0.68 18.65
CA HIS A 99 -6.62 -1.79 19.54
C HIS A 99 -5.10 -2.02 19.65
N PRO A 100 -4.58 -2.48 20.80
CA PRO A 100 -3.17 -2.83 20.93
C PRO A 100 -2.74 -3.87 19.89
N PHE A 101 -1.67 -3.59 19.15
CA PHE A 101 -1.09 -4.52 18.19
C PHE A 101 0.22 -5.07 18.75
N ARG A 102 0.25 -6.36 19.08
CA ARG A 102 1.38 -7.00 19.78
C ARG A 102 2.60 -7.12 18.87
N ASN A 103 3.40 -6.06 18.79
CA ASN A 103 4.71 -6.10 18.17
C ASN A 103 5.59 -4.97 18.74
N PRO A 104 6.59 -5.24 19.61
CA PRO A 104 7.45 -4.20 20.17
C PRO A 104 8.58 -3.77 19.21
N SER A 105 8.52 -4.12 17.93
CA SER A 105 9.59 -3.86 16.96
C SER A 105 9.50 -2.45 16.38
N ARG A 106 10.65 -1.96 15.89
CA ARG A 106 10.76 -0.70 15.13
C ARG A 106 9.92 -0.67 13.85
N SER A 107 9.65 -1.85 13.27
CA SER A 107 8.95 -2.00 11.99
C SER A 107 7.99 -3.17 12.00
N LEU A 108 6.89 -3.05 11.26
CA LEU A 108 5.98 -4.15 10.93
C LEU A 108 6.24 -4.60 9.50
N SER A 109 6.36 -5.90 9.27
CA SER A 109 6.54 -6.48 7.94
C SER A 109 5.41 -7.45 7.62
N PHE A 110 4.83 -7.32 6.44
CA PHE A 110 3.81 -8.20 5.88
C PHE A 110 4.39 -8.86 4.64
N SER A 111 4.40 -10.18 4.60
CA SER A 111 4.92 -10.94 3.46
C SER A 111 4.25 -12.31 3.43
N PRO A 112 3.15 -12.49 2.67
CA PRO A 112 2.51 -11.50 1.80
C PRO A 112 1.64 -10.46 2.53
N ALA A 113 1.36 -9.33 1.88
CA ALA A 113 0.27 -8.45 2.30
C ALA A 113 -1.08 -9.06 1.88
N LEU A 114 -2.04 -9.07 2.80
CA LEU A 114 -3.40 -9.61 2.63
C LEU A 114 -4.40 -8.48 2.79
N GLU A 115 -5.58 -8.59 2.17
CA GLU A 115 -6.65 -7.59 2.32
C GLU A 115 -6.97 -7.30 3.79
N SER A 116 -6.94 -8.33 4.65
CA SER A 116 -7.19 -8.24 6.09
C SER A 116 -6.21 -7.36 6.87
N HIS A 117 -5.04 -7.06 6.30
CA HIS A 117 -4.07 -6.10 6.84
C HIS A 117 -4.46 -4.64 6.57
N SER A 118 -5.49 -4.39 5.77
CA SER A 118 -5.96 -3.03 5.50
C SER A 118 -6.49 -2.36 6.78
N GLY A 119 -6.22 -1.08 6.93
CA GLY A 119 -6.59 -0.29 8.10
C GLY A 119 -5.55 0.75 8.46
N THR A 120 -5.60 1.27 9.69
CA THR A 120 -4.61 2.23 10.18
C THR A 120 -3.73 1.61 11.25
N TYR A 121 -2.42 1.70 11.05
CA TYR A 121 -1.42 1.36 12.07
C TYR A 121 -0.88 2.62 12.70
N ARG A 122 -1.04 2.76 14.01
CA ARG A 122 -0.38 3.82 14.79
C ARG A 122 0.89 3.26 15.41
N CYS A 123 1.99 3.99 15.27
CA CYS A 123 3.21 3.72 16.01
C CYS A 123 3.59 4.92 16.89
N ASP A 124 3.84 4.64 18.16
CA ASP A 124 4.43 5.55 19.11
C ASP A 124 5.88 5.12 19.43
N VAL A 125 6.81 6.06 19.33
CA VAL A 125 8.21 5.90 19.74
C VAL A 125 8.43 6.70 21.01
N GLN A 126 8.93 6.03 22.04
CA GLN A 126 9.25 6.65 23.32
C GLN A 126 10.70 6.39 23.71
N VAL A 127 11.30 7.34 24.39
CA VAL A 127 12.60 7.18 25.04
C VAL A 127 12.41 6.28 26.27
N LEU A 128 13.13 5.16 26.39
CA LEU A 128 12.91 4.21 27.50
C LEU A 128 13.28 4.77 28.88
N SER A 129 14.26 5.68 28.95
CA SER A 129 14.70 6.24 30.23
C SER A 129 13.75 7.32 30.78
N SER A 130 13.07 8.06 29.92
CA SER A 130 12.22 9.20 30.31
C SER A 130 10.74 9.01 29.96
N PHE A 131 10.39 7.97 29.20
CA PHE A 131 9.08 7.74 28.60
C PHE A 131 8.58 8.90 27.72
N GLN A 132 9.46 9.83 27.35
CA GLN A 132 9.12 10.94 26.48
C GLN A 132 8.80 10.42 25.08
N LEU A 133 7.64 10.81 24.55
CA LEU A 133 7.23 10.47 23.21
C LEU A 133 7.95 11.37 22.19
N VAL A 134 8.69 10.74 21.28
CA VAL A 134 9.55 11.43 20.30
C VAL A 134 9.04 11.27 18.88
N LYS A 135 8.05 10.38 18.65
CA LYS A 135 7.37 10.23 17.38
C LYS A 135 6.04 9.51 17.54
N ARG A 136 4.98 10.06 16.96
CA ARG A 136 3.69 9.40 16.71
C ARG A 136 3.39 9.51 15.23
N ILE A 137 3.18 8.37 14.56
CA ILE A 137 2.83 8.33 13.14
C ILE A 137 1.70 7.33 12.91
N TYR A 138 0.80 7.68 11.99
CA TYR A 138 -0.28 6.82 11.54
C TYR A 138 0.00 6.38 10.11
N PHE A 139 -0.15 5.09 9.82
CA PHE A 139 -0.02 4.51 8.48
C PHE A 139 -1.39 4.01 8.04
N GLY A 140 -2.02 4.68 7.08
CA GLY A 140 -3.26 4.22 6.45
C GLY A 140 -2.92 3.25 5.32
N LEU A 141 -2.99 1.96 5.61
CA LEU A 141 -2.68 0.88 4.67
C LEU A 141 -3.93 0.42 3.93
N ARG A 142 -3.86 0.43 2.60
CA ARG A 142 -4.84 -0.19 1.70
C ARG A 142 -4.18 -1.32 0.94
N VAL A 143 -4.59 -2.55 1.21
CA VAL A 143 -4.17 -3.70 0.40
C VAL A 143 -5.24 -3.91 -0.67
N ILE A 144 -4.84 -3.84 -1.93
CA ILE A 144 -5.76 -3.89 -3.07
C ILE A 144 -5.75 -5.31 -3.64
N PRO A 145 -6.88 -6.03 -3.61
CA PRO A 145 -7.01 -7.33 -4.26
C PRO A 145 -6.71 -7.22 -5.75
N SER A 146 -6.02 -8.22 -6.29
CA SER A 146 -5.55 -8.22 -7.68
C SER A 146 -6.69 -8.29 -8.72
N ASP A 147 -7.87 -8.71 -8.30
CA ASP A 147 -9.09 -8.86 -9.11
C ASP A 147 -9.94 -7.58 -9.19
N LEU A 148 -9.71 -6.61 -8.30
CA LEU A 148 -10.49 -5.36 -8.25
C LEU A 148 -9.92 -4.23 -9.13
N VAL A 149 -8.66 -4.31 -9.55
CA VAL A 149 -8.02 -3.30 -10.40
C VAL A 149 -7.32 -4.00 -11.57
N ASP A 150 -8.05 -4.18 -12.67
CA ASP A 150 -7.45 -4.57 -13.95
C ASP A 150 -6.72 -3.36 -14.54
N LEU A 151 -5.40 -3.28 -14.31
CA LEU A 151 -4.52 -2.25 -14.86
C LEU A 151 -4.20 -2.48 -16.34
N ASP A 152 -4.83 -3.45 -16.99
CA ASP A 152 -4.71 -3.64 -18.43
C ASP A 152 -5.44 -2.49 -19.15
N PHE A 153 -4.68 -1.41 -19.37
CA PHE A 153 -5.15 -0.23 -20.08
C PHE A 153 -5.73 -0.61 -21.44
N GLN A 154 -5.20 -1.65 -22.12
CA GLN A 154 -5.72 -2.07 -23.42
C GLN A 154 -7.16 -2.59 -23.34
N LYS A 155 -7.55 -3.26 -22.25
CA LYS A 155 -8.95 -3.69 -22.06
C LYS A 155 -9.90 -2.52 -21.78
N SER A 156 -9.38 -1.41 -21.27
CA SER A 156 -10.16 -0.20 -21.03
C SER A 156 -10.27 0.71 -22.26
N LEU A 157 -9.47 0.47 -23.30
CA LEU A 157 -9.53 1.23 -24.54
C LEU A 157 -10.83 0.91 -25.28
N THR A 158 -11.46 1.96 -25.81
CA THR A 158 -12.50 1.76 -26.82
C THR A 158 -11.87 1.14 -28.08
N TRP A 159 -12.67 0.43 -28.86
CA TRP A 159 -12.23 -0.22 -30.10
C TRP A 159 -11.42 0.70 -31.02
N GLU A 160 -11.86 1.95 -31.16
CA GLU A 160 -11.20 2.99 -31.96
C GLU A 160 -9.82 3.37 -31.39
N GLN A 161 -9.71 3.47 -30.06
CA GLN A 161 -8.44 3.75 -29.39
C GLN A 161 -7.48 2.56 -29.44
N GLN A 162 -7.99 1.34 -29.46
CA GLN A 162 -7.20 0.13 -29.60
C GLN A 162 -6.60 0.02 -31.02
N LEU A 163 -7.38 0.34 -32.05
CA LEU A 163 -6.91 0.47 -33.44
C LEU A 163 -5.82 1.54 -33.56
N ALA A 164 -6.04 2.72 -32.98
CA ALA A 164 -5.06 3.80 -32.98
C ALA A 164 -3.77 3.43 -32.24
N ALA A 165 -3.85 2.71 -31.12
CA ALA A 165 -2.69 2.23 -30.37
C ALA A 165 -1.88 1.17 -31.13
N ASN A 166 -2.54 0.37 -31.97
CA ASN A 166 -1.91 -0.64 -32.82
C ASN A 166 -1.45 -0.09 -34.19
N GLY A 167 -1.70 1.19 -34.48
CA GLY A 167 -1.32 1.82 -35.75
C GLY A 167 -2.20 1.44 -36.93
N GLU A 168 -3.43 0.96 -36.69
CA GLU A 168 -4.40 0.59 -37.72
C GLU A 168 -5.47 1.67 -37.91
N GLU A 169 -5.82 1.95 -39.16
CA GLU A 169 -6.86 2.92 -39.52
C GLU A 169 -8.25 2.29 -39.37
N VAL A 170 -9.22 3.06 -38.85
CA VAL A 170 -10.61 2.61 -38.71
C VAL A 170 -11.18 2.32 -40.10
N PRO A 171 -11.63 1.09 -40.41
CA PRO A 171 -12.17 0.77 -41.73
C PRO A 171 -13.43 1.60 -42.00
N ALA A 172 -13.53 2.25 -43.16
CA ALA A 172 -14.61 3.16 -43.53
C ALA A 172 -16.05 2.55 -43.49
N ASN A 173 -16.15 1.22 -43.36
CA ASN A 173 -17.42 0.47 -43.26
C ASN A 173 -17.63 -0.21 -41.89
N ALA A 174 -16.83 0.09 -40.87
CA ALA A 174 -16.94 -0.58 -39.56
C ALA A 174 -18.14 -0.02 -38.76
N THR A 175 -19.13 -0.87 -38.50
CA THR A 175 -20.24 -0.59 -37.59
C THR A 175 -20.02 -1.33 -36.27
N GLY A 176 -19.15 -0.77 -35.42
CA GLY A 176 -18.97 -1.23 -34.03
C GLY A 176 -18.18 -2.55 -33.83
N PRO A 177 -17.88 -2.90 -32.56
CA PRO A 177 -16.95 -3.97 -32.20
C PRO A 177 -17.45 -5.38 -32.61
N PRO A 178 -16.55 -6.30 -33.04
CA PRO A 178 -16.92 -7.59 -33.62
C PRO A 178 -17.42 -8.66 -32.61
N GLU A 179 -17.53 -8.35 -31.32
CA GLU A 179 -17.55 -9.41 -30.29
C GLU A 179 -18.93 -9.83 -29.78
N HIS A 180 -20.00 -9.09 -30.08
CA HIS A 180 -21.34 -9.46 -29.57
C HIS A 180 -22.15 -10.40 -30.48
N ARG A 181 -21.72 -10.60 -31.73
CA ARG A 181 -22.47 -11.41 -32.72
C ARG A 181 -22.16 -12.90 -32.63
N LYS A 182 -20.98 -13.32 -32.15
CA LYS A 182 -20.60 -14.75 -32.09
C LYS A 182 -21.34 -15.53 -31.00
N GLY A 183 -21.45 -14.98 -29.79
CA GLY A 183 -22.09 -15.68 -28.66
C GLY A 183 -23.61 -15.87 -28.78
N PHE A 184 -24.28 -15.03 -29.59
CA PHE A 184 -25.72 -15.17 -29.84
C PHE A 184 -26.03 -16.36 -30.76
N TRP A 185 -25.22 -16.56 -31.80
CA TRP A 185 -25.40 -17.68 -32.74
C TRP A 185 -25.12 -19.02 -32.07
N GLU A 186 -24.07 -19.12 -31.26
CA GLU A 186 -23.70 -20.37 -30.58
C GLU A 186 -24.77 -20.86 -29.59
N LYS A 187 -25.46 -19.94 -28.89
CA LYS A 187 -26.61 -20.28 -28.03
C LYS A 187 -27.83 -20.76 -28.81
N GLN A 188 -28.07 -20.21 -30.01
CA GLN A 188 -29.20 -20.60 -30.84
C GLN A 188 -29.03 -22.00 -31.42
N TRP A 189 -27.81 -22.35 -31.86
CA TRP A 189 -27.48 -23.71 -32.32
C TRP A 189 -27.64 -24.75 -31.19
N PHE A 190 -27.23 -24.42 -29.96
CA PHE A 190 -27.39 -25.33 -28.82
C PHE A 190 -28.87 -25.59 -28.49
N TYR A 191 -29.74 -24.59 -28.62
CA TYR A 191 -31.17 -24.72 -28.34
C TYR A 191 -31.89 -25.59 -29.38
N GLU A 192 -31.54 -25.46 -30.66
CA GLU A 192 -32.11 -26.30 -31.73
C GLU A 192 -31.67 -27.77 -31.61
N VAL A 193 -30.40 -28.04 -31.28
CA VAL A 193 -29.90 -29.42 -31.10
C VAL A 193 -30.58 -30.10 -29.90
N VAL A 194 -30.74 -29.38 -28.79
CA VAL A 194 -31.38 -29.92 -27.58
C VAL A 194 -32.88 -30.22 -27.81
N LEU A 195 -33.60 -29.35 -28.53
CA LEU A 195 -35.00 -29.58 -28.91
C LEU A 195 -35.14 -30.74 -29.91
N GLY A 196 -34.21 -30.88 -30.85
CA GLY A 196 -34.20 -31.99 -31.81
C GLY A 196 -33.99 -33.34 -31.14
N ILE A 197 -33.05 -33.45 -30.19
CA ILE A 197 -32.77 -34.70 -29.48
C ILE A 197 -33.91 -35.05 -28.51
N GLY A 198 -34.44 -34.06 -27.78
CA GLY A 198 -35.52 -34.29 -26.81
C GLY A 198 -36.81 -34.82 -27.44
N SER A 199 -37.18 -34.34 -28.62
CA SER A 199 -38.40 -34.79 -29.32
C SER A 199 -38.28 -36.21 -29.88
N GLY A 200 -37.12 -36.59 -30.43
CA GLY A 200 -36.89 -37.94 -30.97
C GLY A 200 -36.95 -39.03 -29.90
N VAL A 201 -36.41 -38.78 -28.70
CA VAL A 201 -36.42 -39.75 -27.59
C VAL A 201 -37.84 -40.00 -27.09
N ILE A 202 -38.67 -38.95 -26.98
CA ILE A 202 -40.05 -39.07 -26.51
C ILE A 202 -40.90 -39.89 -27.49
N VAL A 203 -40.78 -39.61 -28.80
CA VAL A 203 -41.52 -40.36 -29.83
C VAL A 203 -41.08 -41.83 -29.86
N GLY A 204 -39.77 -42.11 -29.74
CA GLY A 204 -39.26 -43.48 -29.70
C GLY A 204 -39.77 -44.28 -28.49
N ILE A 205 -39.87 -43.65 -27.31
CA ILE A 205 -40.39 -44.30 -26.10
C ILE A 205 -41.90 -44.56 -26.23
N VAL A 206 -42.67 -43.59 -26.73
CA VAL A 206 -44.13 -43.73 -26.91
C VAL A 206 -44.44 -44.82 -27.94
N PHE A 207 -43.69 -44.88 -29.04
CA PHE A 207 -43.87 -45.91 -30.07
C PHE A 207 -43.50 -47.31 -29.55
N SER A 208 -42.43 -47.42 -28.76
CA SER A 208 -42.02 -48.70 -28.16
C SER A 208 -43.03 -49.21 -27.13
N LEU A 209 -43.58 -48.33 -26.29
CA LEU A 209 -44.62 -48.70 -25.33
C LEU A 209 -45.93 -49.08 -26.04
N GLY A 210 -46.28 -48.41 -27.14
CA GLY A 210 -47.46 -48.76 -27.95
C GLY A 210 -47.33 -50.13 -28.64
N LEU A 211 -46.14 -50.48 -29.11
CA LEU A 211 -45.86 -51.79 -29.72
C LEU A 211 -45.78 -52.94 -28.71
N CYS A 212 -45.41 -52.67 -27.45
CA CYS A 212 -45.42 -53.68 -26.38
C CYS A 212 -46.81 -54.00 -25.83
N CYS A 213 -47.84 -53.20 -26.15
CA CYS A 213 -49.22 -53.39 -25.68
C CYS A 213 -50.20 -53.88 -26.76
N LEU A 214 -49.69 -54.43 -27.87
CA LEU A 214 -50.49 -55.02 -28.95
C LEU A 214 -50.32 -56.54 -29.05
#